data_AF-A0A8T2X2T9-F1
#
_entry.id   AF-A0A8T2X2T9-F1
#
_cell.length_a   1.000
_cell.length_b   1.000
_cell.length_c   1.000
_cell.angle_alpha   90.00
_cell.angle_beta   90.00
_cell.angle_gamma   90.00
#
_symmetry.space_group_name_H-M   'P 1'
#
loop_
_entity.id
_entity.type
_entity.pdbx_description
1 polymer ?
#
loop_
_entity_poly.entity_id
_entity_poly.type
_entity_poly.pdbx_seq_one_letter_code
_entity_poly.pdbx_strand_id
1 'polypeptide(L)'
;MDTNPSHTSSDPPYTPLPDNPSPARIRRPFNGFAAILASLIFLLSLVALIINQSQESLPEQNQNRSPSTPRPTESFSKPEPRGVAQGVSPKSNPSFFSDKVSYNWTNAMFSWQRTAYHFQPEKNWMNDPDGPLFHKGWYHLFYQYNPDSAVWGNITWGHAVSTDLIHWLYLPFAMVPDHWYDINGVWTGSATLLPDGQIMMLYTGSTNESVQVQNLAYPANLSDPLLIDWVKYPNNPVITPPNGTETDEFRDPTTAWMGPDGTWRITIGSRHNKSVGISLVYQTSNFTTYELLEGVLHAVPGTGMWECVDFYPVAINGSTGLDTSAHGAGIKHVLKASLDDTKRDHYAIGVYDPVTDKWTPDNPKEDVGIGLQVDYGRYYASKTFYDQNTQRRILWGWINETDTETDDLDKGWASVQTIPRKVLYDNKTGTNILQWPVEEIESLRLRSTAFTEIVVGPGSVVPLDIGQATQVCSPLV
;
A
#
# COMPACT_ATOMS: atom_id res chain seq x y z
N MET A 1 -74.75 7.57 -4.35
CA MET A 1 -74.90 8.91 -4.93
C MET A 1 -73.52 9.37 -5.34
N ASP A 2 -73.37 9.53 -6.64
CA ASP A 2 -72.16 9.90 -7.36
C ASP A 2 -71.55 11.21 -6.86
N THR A 3 -70.23 11.34 -6.93
CA THR A 3 -69.55 12.14 -7.98
C THR A 3 -68.03 12.09 -7.81
N ASN A 4 -67.35 11.72 -8.89
CA ASN A 4 -65.92 11.89 -9.14
C ASN A 4 -65.54 13.40 -9.14
N PRO A 5 -64.26 13.78 -8.93
CA PRO A 5 -63.49 14.16 -10.12
C PRO A 5 -61.95 13.94 -10.08
N SER A 6 -61.46 13.56 -11.27
CA SER A 6 -60.25 13.99 -12.00
C SER A 6 -58.87 14.04 -11.32
N HIS A 7 -57.99 13.15 -11.79
CA HIS A 7 -56.53 13.26 -11.78
C HIS A 7 -56.04 14.34 -12.76
N THR A 8 -55.05 15.13 -12.36
CA THR A 8 -54.17 15.91 -13.24
C THR A 8 -52.71 15.68 -12.82
N SER A 9 -51.94 15.07 -13.72
CA SER A 9 -50.48 14.89 -13.64
C SER A 9 -49.75 16.16 -14.08
N SER A 10 -48.75 16.57 -13.32
CA SER A 10 -47.85 17.69 -13.64
C SER A 10 -46.49 17.16 -14.11
N ASP A 11 -46.24 17.20 -15.41
CA ASP A 11 -44.90 17.04 -15.98
C ASP A 11 -44.13 18.38 -15.94
N PRO A 12 -42.79 18.38 -15.74
CA PRO A 12 -41.97 19.58 -15.74
C PRO A 12 -41.69 20.10 -17.17
N PRO A 13 -41.35 21.40 -17.33
CA PRO A 13 -41.28 22.04 -18.65
C PRO A 13 -40.02 21.65 -19.44
N TYR A 14 -40.24 21.31 -20.71
CA TYR A 14 -39.25 21.03 -21.76
C TYR A 14 -38.63 22.32 -22.31
N THR A 15 -37.30 22.41 -22.31
CA THR A 15 -36.53 23.51 -22.94
C THR A 15 -36.16 23.12 -24.38
N PRO A 16 -36.49 23.91 -25.41
CA PRO A 16 -36.12 23.58 -26.79
C PRO A 16 -34.64 23.84 -27.06
N LEU A 17 -33.99 22.88 -27.73
CA LEU A 17 -32.62 23.01 -28.26
C LEU A 17 -32.57 24.02 -29.43
N PRO A 18 -31.51 24.84 -29.56
CA PRO A 18 -31.39 25.77 -30.68
C PRO A 18 -30.99 25.09 -31.99
N ASP A 19 -31.51 25.64 -33.09
CA ASP A 19 -31.41 25.17 -34.47
C ASP A 19 -29.99 24.99 -35.01
N ASN A 20 -29.81 23.92 -35.81
CA ASN A 20 -28.64 23.66 -36.63
C ASN A 20 -28.50 24.69 -37.78
N PRO A 21 -27.32 25.32 -37.98
CA PRO A 21 -27.05 26.04 -39.21
C PRO A 21 -26.53 25.10 -40.33
N SER A 22 -27.02 25.34 -41.54
CA SER A 22 -26.66 24.66 -42.80
C SER A 22 -25.18 24.85 -43.21
N PRO A 23 -24.61 23.95 -44.05
CA PRO A 23 -23.16 23.81 -44.19
C PRO A 23 -22.53 24.88 -45.10
N ALA A 24 -21.62 25.68 -44.54
CA ALA A 24 -20.73 26.54 -45.30
C ALA A 24 -19.49 25.76 -45.79
N ARG A 25 -19.20 25.84 -47.09
CA ARG A 25 -17.95 25.34 -47.71
C ARG A 25 -16.74 26.05 -47.12
N ILE A 26 -15.89 25.33 -46.39
CA ILE A 26 -14.59 25.82 -45.91
C ILE A 26 -13.47 25.18 -46.74
N ARG A 27 -12.66 26.03 -47.39
CA ARG A 27 -11.44 25.70 -48.12
C ARG A 27 -10.37 25.21 -47.14
N ARG A 28 -9.75 24.05 -47.39
CA ARG A 28 -8.58 23.56 -46.63
C ARG A 28 -7.34 24.41 -46.95
N PRO A 29 -6.55 24.86 -45.95
CA PRO A 29 -5.29 25.53 -46.21
C PRO A 29 -4.18 24.52 -46.53
N PHE A 30 -3.32 24.87 -47.47
CA PHE A 30 -2.24 24.07 -48.06
C PHE A 30 -1.02 23.87 -47.13
N ASN A 31 -1.18 24.10 -45.81
CA ASN A 31 -0.07 24.25 -44.86
C ASN A 31 0.40 22.91 -44.25
N GLY A 32 -0.32 21.81 -44.44
CA GLY A 32 0.07 20.49 -43.94
C GLY A 32 1.22 19.84 -44.74
N PHE A 33 1.33 20.14 -46.04
CA PHE A 33 2.36 19.56 -46.90
C PHE A 33 3.76 20.16 -46.63
N ALA A 34 3.83 21.45 -46.29
CA ALA A 34 5.09 22.12 -45.96
C ALA A 34 5.69 21.62 -44.64
N ALA A 35 4.86 21.34 -43.64
CA ALA A 35 5.31 20.79 -42.36
C ALA A 35 5.89 19.38 -42.51
N ILE A 36 5.23 18.51 -43.29
CA ILE A 36 5.70 17.15 -43.56
C ILE A 36 7.02 17.18 -44.34
N LEU A 37 7.16 18.06 -45.33
CA LEU A 37 8.38 18.20 -46.11
C LEU A 37 9.55 18.71 -45.26
N ALA A 38 9.30 19.67 -44.36
CA ALA A 38 10.31 20.19 -43.44
C ALA A 38 10.80 19.11 -42.46
N SER A 39 9.90 18.28 -41.92
CA SER A 39 10.26 17.16 -41.05
C SER A 39 11.09 16.09 -41.77
N LEU A 40 10.79 15.80 -43.03
CA LEU A 40 11.57 14.85 -43.85
C LEU A 40 12.98 15.36 -44.14
N ILE A 41 13.12 16.66 -44.47
CA ILE A 41 14.44 17.28 -44.71
C ILE A 41 15.27 17.26 -43.42
N PHE A 42 14.65 17.56 -42.27
CA PHE A 42 15.33 17.51 -40.98
C PHE A 42 15.82 16.09 -40.65
N LEU A 43 14.99 15.06 -40.84
CA LEU A 43 15.39 13.66 -40.60
C LEU A 43 16.55 13.23 -41.52
N LEU A 44 16.50 13.60 -42.81
CA LEU A 44 17.57 13.29 -43.76
C LEU A 44 18.89 13.99 -43.39
N SER A 45 18.82 15.23 -42.89
CA SER A 45 20.01 15.95 -42.41
C SER A 45 20.62 15.33 -41.16
N LEU A 46 19.80 14.78 -40.26
CA LEU A 46 20.25 14.11 -39.04
C LEU A 46 20.98 12.78 -39.38
N VAL A 47 20.42 12.02 -40.33
CA VAL A 47 21.03 10.77 -40.81
C VAL A 47 22.37 11.04 -41.51
N ALA A 48 22.46 12.11 -42.32
CA ALA A 48 23.70 12.51 -42.95
C ALA A 48 24.78 12.91 -41.93
N LEU A 49 24.40 13.58 -40.83
CA LEU A 49 25.33 13.96 -39.76
C LEU A 49 25.91 12.73 -39.03
N ILE A 50 25.08 11.73 -38.75
CA ILE A 50 25.47 10.48 -38.09
C ILE A 50 26.42 9.67 -39.00
N ILE A 51 26.14 9.62 -40.30
CA ILE A 51 27.03 8.96 -41.27
C ILE A 51 28.36 9.71 -41.37
N ASN A 52 28.36 11.04 -41.37
CA ASN A 52 29.58 11.84 -41.47
C ASN A 52 30.44 11.78 -40.19
N GLN A 53 29.84 11.56 -39.01
CA GLN A 53 30.58 11.35 -37.75
C GLN A 53 31.16 9.93 -37.60
N SER A 54 30.67 8.95 -38.36
CA SER A 54 31.21 7.58 -38.35
C SER A 54 32.37 7.37 -39.33
N GLN A 55 32.76 8.40 -40.08
CA GLN A 55 33.96 8.44 -40.93
C GLN A 55 34.97 9.49 -40.42
N GLU A 56 35.53 9.29 -39.23
CA GLU A 56 36.85 9.84 -38.91
C GLU A 56 37.84 8.72 -38.54
N SER A 57 39.04 8.91 -39.09
CA SER A 57 40.09 7.94 -39.40
C SER A 57 40.94 7.49 -38.23
N LEU A 58 41.34 6.21 -38.28
CA LEU A 58 42.49 5.64 -37.58
C LEU A 58 43.81 6.36 -37.97
N PRO A 59 44.73 6.62 -37.02
CA PRO A 59 46.14 6.84 -37.36
C PRO A 59 47.06 5.71 -36.90
N GLU A 60 48.12 5.55 -37.69
CA GLU A 60 49.14 4.51 -37.74
C GLU A 60 50.03 4.33 -36.50
N GLN A 61 50.59 3.12 -36.42
CA GLN A 61 51.65 2.70 -35.50
C GLN A 61 52.94 3.51 -35.67
N ASN A 62 53.59 3.84 -34.54
CA ASN A 62 55.05 3.95 -34.51
C ASN A 62 55.64 3.54 -33.15
N GLN A 63 56.78 2.85 -33.20
CA GLN A 63 57.41 2.09 -32.12
C GLN A 63 58.28 2.93 -31.14
N ASN A 64 58.53 2.32 -29.97
CA ASN A 64 59.62 2.51 -28.99
C ASN A 64 59.42 3.46 -27.79
N ARG A 65 59.13 2.89 -26.59
CA ARG A 65 60.08 2.72 -25.46
C ARG A 65 59.43 2.12 -24.18
N SER A 66 60.27 1.36 -23.47
CA SER A 66 60.18 0.52 -22.25
C SER A 66 59.42 1.04 -20.99
N PRO A 67 59.17 0.17 -19.99
CA PRO A 67 57.96 0.17 -19.16
C PRO A 67 58.07 0.99 -17.87
N SER A 68 56.97 1.60 -17.43
CA SER A 68 56.82 2.13 -16.09
C SER A 68 55.48 1.73 -15.46
N THR A 69 55.56 1.48 -14.16
CA THR A 69 54.66 0.88 -13.17
C THR A 69 53.22 1.43 -13.18
N PRO A 70 52.18 0.61 -12.93
CA PRO A 70 50.80 1.11 -12.92
C PRO A 70 50.48 1.88 -11.64
N ARG A 71 49.91 3.08 -11.78
CA ARG A 71 49.14 3.78 -10.74
C ARG A 71 47.64 3.59 -10.99
N PRO A 72 46.83 3.55 -9.92
CA PRO A 72 45.45 3.05 -9.98
C PRO A 72 44.53 4.05 -10.68
N THR A 73 43.62 3.51 -11.48
CA THR A 73 42.48 4.18 -12.08
C THR A 73 41.51 4.67 -11.01
N GLU A 74 41.08 5.92 -11.17
CA GLU A 74 40.04 6.58 -10.37
C GLU A 74 38.75 5.75 -10.37
N SER A 75 38.31 5.38 -9.18
CA SER A 75 36.99 4.79 -8.95
C SER A 75 35.93 5.87 -9.12
N PHE A 76 35.06 5.74 -10.11
CA PHE A 76 33.74 6.35 -10.04
C PHE A 76 33.01 5.72 -8.85
N SER A 77 32.91 6.48 -7.76
CA SER A 77 32.08 6.10 -6.61
C SER A 77 30.63 5.94 -7.08
N LYS A 78 30.12 4.71 -7.01
CA LYS A 78 28.67 4.46 -7.02
C LYS A 78 28.02 5.31 -5.92
N PRO A 79 26.83 5.89 -6.14
CA PRO A 79 26.08 6.46 -5.03
C PRO A 79 25.78 5.33 -4.05
N GLU A 80 26.40 5.37 -2.86
CA GLU A 80 25.99 4.52 -1.75
C GLU A 80 24.60 4.98 -1.27
N PRO A 81 23.67 4.05 -0.98
CA PRO A 81 22.43 4.38 -0.30
C PRO A 81 22.76 5.05 1.04
N ARG A 82 22.29 6.28 1.25
CA ARG A 82 22.57 7.07 2.46
C ARG A 82 21.72 6.67 3.69
N GLY A 83 21.06 5.51 3.67
CA GLY A 83 20.23 5.03 4.77
C GLY A 83 20.60 3.60 5.17
N VAL A 84 20.87 3.39 6.46
CA VAL A 84 20.82 2.05 7.05
C VAL A 84 19.35 1.65 7.09
N ALA A 85 18.98 0.53 6.45
CA ALA A 85 17.63 -0.03 6.52
C ALA A 85 17.35 -0.55 7.94
N GLN A 86 16.99 0.35 8.84
CA GLN A 86 16.50 0.01 10.18
C GLN A 86 14.98 0.03 10.12
N GLY A 87 14.31 -1.05 10.51
CA GLY A 87 12.86 -1.08 10.72
C GLY A 87 11.97 -1.36 9.51
N VAL A 88 12.54 -1.78 8.38
CA VAL A 88 11.82 -2.28 7.20
C VAL A 88 12.69 -3.33 6.51
N SER A 89 12.09 -4.36 5.93
CA SER A 89 12.85 -5.48 5.37
C SER A 89 13.82 -5.03 4.28
N PRO A 90 15.14 -5.27 4.42
CA PRO A 90 15.99 -5.45 3.26
C PRO A 90 15.39 -6.57 2.40
N LYS A 91 15.51 -6.52 1.07
CA LYS A 91 15.44 -7.74 0.27
C LYS A 91 16.55 -8.65 0.81
N SER A 92 16.20 -9.63 1.65
CA SER A 92 17.18 -10.51 2.27
C SER A 92 17.81 -11.39 1.21
N ASN A 93 18.94 -10.95 0.68
CA ASN A 93 19.82 -11.81 -0.08
C ASN A 93 21.28 -11.54 0.35
N PRO A 94 21.83 -12.30 1.32
CA PRO A 94 23.24 -12.21 1.66
C PRO A 94 24.06 -12.85 0.54
N SER A 95 24.34 -12.12 -0.53
CA SER A 95 25.27 -12.56 -1.57
C SER A 95 26.68 -12.08 -1.26
N PHE A 96 27.29 -12.60 -0.19
CA PHE A 96 28.74 -12.66 -0.09
C PHE A 96 29.18 -13.99 -0.71
N PHE A 97 29.80 -13.90 -1.89
CA PHE A 97 30.41 -15.02 -2.63
C PHE A 97 29.42 -16.02 -3.28
N SER A 98 28.82 -15.60 -4.39
CA SER A 98 28.38 -16.52 -5.44
C SER A 98 28.62 -15.82 -6.76
N ASP A 99 29.41 -16.44 -7.65
CA ASP A 99 29.53 -16.04 -9.05
C ASP A 99 28.12 -16.04 -9.67
N LYS A 100 27.45 -14.88 -9.67
CA LYS A 100 26.06 -14.77 -10.07
C LYS A 100 25.95 -15.04 -11.57
N VAL A 101 25.29 -16.14 -11.91
CA VAL A 101 24.60 -16.27 -13.19
C VAL A 101 23.48 -15.22 -13.18
N SER A 102 23.73 -14.04 -13.74
CA SER A 102 22.67 -13.06 -13.97
C SER A 102 21.79 -13.54 -15.11
N TYR A 103 20.47 -13.49 -14.92
CA TYR A 103 19.55 -13.73 -16.03
C TYR A 103 19.61 -12.54 -16.98
N ASN A 104 19.67 -12.79 -18.29
CA ASN A 104 19.76 -11.73 -19.28
C ASN A 104 18.34 -11.21 -19.61
N TRP A 105 17.80 -10.38 -18.72
CA TRP A 105 16.49 -9.75 -18.90
C TRP A 105 16.49 -8.79 -20.10
N THR A 106 15.35 -8.72 -20.79
CA THR A 106 15.13 -7.75 -21.87
C THR A 106 14.07 -6.74 -21.45
N ASN A 107 14.06 -5.56 -22.08
CA ASN A 107 13.05 -4.53 -21.80
C ASN A 107 11.61 -5.04 -21.98
N ALA A 108 11.37 -5.94 -22.93
CA ALA A 108 10.06 -6.54 -23.15
C ALA A 108 9.62 -7.42 -21.97
N MET A 109 10.57 -8.15 -21.36
CA MET A 109 10.30 -9.00 -20.20
C MET A 109 10.04 -8.16 -18.95
N PHE A 110 10.85 -7.12 -18.70
CA PHE A 110 10.60 -6.19 -17.59
C PHE A 110 9.26 -5.46 -17.75
N SER A 111 8.93 -5.02 -18.97
CA SER A 111 7.66 -4.36 -19.24
C SER A 111 6.46 -5.29 -18.99
N TRP A 112 6.59 -6.60 -19.25
CA TRP A 112 5.51 -7.57 -19.04
C TRP A 112 5.18 -7.81 -17.56
N GLN A 113 6.15 -7.62 -16.65
CA GLN A 113 5.99 -7.91 -15.22
C GLN A 113 5.02 -6.97 -14.49
N ARG A 114 4.77 -5.76 -15.03
CA ARG A 114 3.82 -4.83 -14.41
C ARG A 114 2.41 -5.40 -14.43
N THR A 115 1.72 -5.29 -13.31
CA THR A 115 0.37 -5.81 -13.18
C THR A 115 -0.63 -4.93 -13.92
N ALA A 116 -1.70 -5.53 -14.43
CA ALA A 116 -2.74 -4.81 -15.16
C ALA A 116 -3.80 -4.17 -14.26
N TYR A 117 -4.00 -4.72 -13.04
CA TYR A 117 -5.13 -4.34 -12.17
C TYR A 117 -4.82 -4.38 -10.66
N HIS A 118 -3.58 -4.66 -10.25
CA HIS A 118 -3.17 -4.44 -8.86
C HIS A 118 -2.70 -3.00 -8.71
N PHE A 119 -2.85 -2.44 -7.51
CA PHE A 119 -2.32 -1.11 -7.25
C PHE A 119 -0.79 -1.17 -7.18
N GLN A 120 -0.14 -0.30 -7.95
CA GLN A 120 1.28 -0.01 -7.87
C GLN A 120 1.52 1.43 -8.36
N PRO A 121 2.55 2.15 -7.87
CA PRO A 121 2.88 3.48 -8.37
C PRO A 121 3.39 3.40 -9.81
N GLU A 122 3.46 4.55 -10.49
CA GLU A 122 3.97 4.64 -11.87
C GLU A 122 5.38 4.03 -12.01
N LYS A 123 6.24 4.26 -11.01
CA LYS A 123 7.62 3.80 -10.94
C LYS A 123 8.10 3.74 -9.48
N ASN A 124 9.33 3.31 -9.27
CA ASN A 124 10.05 3.27 -7.99
C ASN A 124 9.47 2.26 -6.98
N TRP A 125 9.97 2.32 -5.75
CA TRP A 125 9.65 1.42 -4.65
C TRP A 125 8.35 1.83 -3.94
N MET A 126 7.51 0.84 -3.65
CA MET A 126 6.41 0.92 -2.69
C MET A 126 6.49 -0.21 -1.67
N ASN A 127 6.06 0.04 -0.43
CA ASN A 127 5.80 -1.01 0.55
C ASN A 127 4.45 -0.85 1.28
N ASP A 128 4.47 -0.57 2.57
CA ASP A 128 3.33 -0.70 3.47
C ASP A 128 2.12 0.13 3.00
N PRO A 129 0.89 -0.40 3.07
CA PRO A 129 -0.33 0.40 2.92
C PRO A 129 -0.56 1.27 4.17
N ASP A 130 -0.73 2.56 3.95
CA ASP A 130 -0.83 3.58 4.99
C ASP A 130 -2.21 4.21 5.03
N GLY A 131 -2.71 4.41 6.25
CA GLY A 131 -3.94 5.16 6.54
C GLY A 131 -5.11 4.96 5.57
N PRO A 132 -5.49 3.74 5.15
CA PRO A 132 -6.59 3.56 4.22
C PRO A 132 -7.90 4.03 4.87
N LEU A 133 -8.72 4.79 4.15
CA LEU A 133 -10.01 5.27 4.65
C LEU A 133 -11.02 5.55 3.53
N PHE A 134 -12.29 5.71 3.89
CA PHE A 134 -13.33 6.23 3.00
C PHE A 134 -13.78 7.63 3.45
N HIS A 135 -13.71 8.61 2.55
CA HIS A 135 -14.10 10.00 2.80
C HIS A 135 -14.85 10.58 1.59
N LYS A 136 -16.03 11.15 1.83
CA LYS A 136 -16.81 11.92 0.82
C LYS A 136 -16.93 11.25 -0.56
N GLY A 137 -17.14 9.92 -0.60
CA GLY A 137 -17.32 9.17 -1.85
C GLY A 137 -16.04 8.61 -2.45
N TRP A 138 -14.89 8.85 -1.82
CA TRP A 138 -13.58 8.37 -2.27
C TRP A 138 -12.97 7.43 -1.23
N TYR A 139 -12.45 6.32 -1.71
CA TYR A 139 -11.47 5.51 -0.99
C TYR A 139 -10.10 6.15 -1.16
N HIS A 140 -9.40 6.36 -0.05
CA HIS A 140 -8.03 6.86 -0.02
C HIS A 140 -7.09 5.71 0.32
N LEU A 141 -6.03 5.58 -0.45
CA LEU A 141 -4.90 4.72 -0.16
C LEU A 141 -3.66 5.60 -0.08
N PHE A 142 -2.99 5.57 1.07
CA PHE A 142 -1.63 6.05 1.19
C PHE A 142 -0.69 4.84 1.22
N TYR A 143 0.59 5.07 0.94
CA TYR A 143 1.57 3.99 0.94
C TYR A 143 2.98 4.54 1.07
N GLN A 144 3.85 3.80 1.76
CA GLN A 144 5.27 4.10 1.79
C GLN A 144 5.83 4.07 0.37
N TYR A 145 6.50 5.17 0.00
CA TYR A 145 7.01 5.39 -1.34
C TYR A 145 8.41 6.01 -1.30
N ASN A 146 9.31 5.52 -2.16
CA ASN A 146 10.60 6.18 -2.43
C ASN A 146 10.49 6.99 -3.73
N PRO A 147 10.55 8.34 -3.69
CA PRO A 147 10.50 9.18 -4.89
C PRO A 147 11.71 9.05 -5.81
N ASP A 148 12.83 8.53 -5.32
CA ASP A 148 14.12 8.60 -5.99
C ASP A 148 14.62 7.26 -6.54
N SER A 149 14.09 6.14 -6.07
CA SER A 149 14.65 4.82 -6.42
C SER A 149 13.66 3.66 -6.32
N ALA A 150 13.96 2.58 -7.03
CA ALA A 150 13.25 1.30 -6.96
C ALA A 150 13.68 0.42 -5.77
N VAL A 151 14.40 0.97 -4.79
CA VAL A 151 14.78 0.30 -3.54
C VAL A 151 14.30 1.11 -2.33
N TRP A 152 14.25 0.50 -1.16
CA TRP A 152 13.83 1.19 0.06
C TRP A 152 14.77 2.36 0.42
N GLY A 153 14.19 3.47 0.88
CA GLY A 153 14.88 4.69 1.30
C GLY A 153 14.03 5.94 1.06
N ASN A 154 14.40 7.07 1.65
CA ASN A 154 13.72 8.38 1.45
C ASN A 154 12.18 8.28 1.53
N ILE A 155 11.68 7.56 2.54
CA ILE A 155 10.27 7.19 2.59
C ILE A 155 9.38 8.40 2.79
N THR A 156 8.41 8.50 1.88
CA THR A 156 7.30 9.44 1.83
C THR A 156 5.98 8.66 1.82
N TRP A 157 4.86 9.35 2.00
CA TRP A 157 3.55 8.77 1.71
C TRP A 157 3.08 9.20 0.32
N GLY A 158 3.05 8.24 -0.60
CA GLY A 158 2.28 8.34 -1.83
C GLY A 158 0.78 8.38 -1.52
N HIS A 159 -0.01 8.88 -2.47
CA HIS A 159 -1.46 9.03 -2.28
C HIS A 159 -2.19 8.71 -3.59
N ALA A 160 -3.20 7.86 -3.49
CA ALA A 160 -4.14 7.60 -4.56
C ALA A 160 -5.57 7.54 -4.03
N VAL A 161 -6.52 7.82 -4.91
CA VAL A 161 -7.96 7.72 -4.62
C VAL A 161 -8.68 6.87 -5.64
N SER A 162 -9.77 6.25 -5.21
CA SER A 162 -10.66 5.46 -6.05
C SER A 162 -12.11 5.60 -5.58
N THR A 163 -13.07 5.38 -6.48
CA THR A 163 -14.49 5.29 -6.11
C THR A 163 -14.96 3.84 -5.92
N ASP A 164 -14.13 2.86 -6.28
CA ASP A 164 -14.50 1.45 -6.33
C ASP A 164 -13.38 0.50 -5.85
N LEU A 165 -12.31 1.04 -5.26
CA LEU A 165 -11.12 0.29 -4.80
C LEU A 165 -10.30 -0.38 -5.92
N ILE A 166 -10.66 -0.18 -7.20
CA ILE A 166 -10.04 -0.84 -8.36
C ILE A 166 -9.42 0.18 -9.31
N HIS A 167 -10.17 1.21 -9.69
CA HIS A 167 -9.70 2.25 -10.61
C HIS A 167 -9.12 3.41 -9.82
N TRP A 168 -7.80 3.50 -9.80
CA TRP A 168 -7.06 4.46 -8.99
C TRP A 168 -6.61 5.68 -9.78
N LEU A 169 -6.72 6.85 -9.15
CA LEU A 169 -6.14 8.11 -9.59
C LEU A 169 -4.99 8.46 -8.65
N TYR A 170 -3.78 8.63 -9.20
CA TYR A 170 -2.64 9.08 -8.43
C TYR A 170 -2.78 10.58 -8.10
N LEU A 171 -2.40 10.95 -6.88
CA LEU A 171 -2.41 12.30 -6.36
C LEU A 171 -0.97 12.71 -5.94
N PRO A 172 -0.73 14.00 -5.65
CA PRO A 172 0.54 14.44 -5.07
C PRO A 172 0.85 13.69 -3.75
N PHE A 173 2.12 13.69 -3.34
CA PHE A 173 2.51 13.10 -2.06
C PHE A 173 1.76 13.76 -0.90
N ALA A 174 1.22 12.94 0.00
CA ALA A 174 0.47 13.44 1.16
C ALA A 174 1.41 13.90 2.28
N MET A 175 2.48 13.14 2.54
CA MET A 175 3.47 13.49 3.56
C MET A 175 4.88 13.22 3.06
N VAL A 176 5.78 14.17 3.30
CA VAL A 176 7.20 14.12 2.92
C VAL A 176 8.08 14.35 4.15
N PRO A 177 9.32 13.83 4.21
CA PRO A 177 10.24 14.09 5.32
C PRO A 177 10.78 15.52 5.22
N ASP A 178 10.32 16.39 6.09
CA ASP A 178 10.61 17.84 6.04
C ASP A 178 10.74 18.49 7.43
N HIS A 179 10.60 17.73 8.51
CA HIS A 179 10.81 18.18 9.89
C HIS A 179 11.81 17.29 10.61
N TRP A 180 12.46 17.80 11.66
CA TRP A 180 13.49 17.07 12.41
C TRP A 180 13.00 15.71 12.95
N TYR A 181 11.71 15.60 13.29
CA TYR A 181 11.10 14.40 13.86
C TYR A 181 10.76 13.30 12.83
N ASP A 182 10.88 13.59 11.53
CA ASP A 182 10.64 12.63 10.45
C ASP A 182 11.62 12.79 9.28
N ILE A 183 12.74 13.47 9.49
CA ILE A 183 13.69 13.83 8.44
C ILE A 183 14.31 12.61 7.75
N ASN A 184 14.40 11.48 8.44
CA ASN A 184 14.91 10.22 7.90
C ASN A 184 13.80 9.33 7.30
N GLY A 185 12.53 9.77 7.37
CA GLY A 185 11.40 9.13 6.70
C GLY A 185 10.07 9.31 7.44
N VAL A 186 9.00 9.36 6.65
CA VAL A 186 7.60 9.30 7.10
C VAL A 186 7.10 7.87 6.90
N TRP A 187 7.19 7.04 7.95
CA TRP A 187 6.90 5.61 7.91
C TRP A 187 5.43 5.31 8.22
N THR A 188 5.13 4.04 8.46
CA THR A 188 3.77 3.49 8.47
C THR A 188 2.87 4.15 9.51
N GLY A 189 1.60 4.28 9.16
CA GLY A 189 0.60 4.92 9.99
C GLY A 189 -0.83 4.54 9.65
N SER A 190 -1.77 5.06 10.42
CA SER A 190 -3.18 4.73 10.32
C SER A 190 -4.07 5.96 10.47
N ALA A 191 -5.22 5.91 9.78
CA ALA A 191 -6.21 6.96 9.79
C ALA A 191 -7.31 6.66 10.80
N THR A 192 -7.74 7.68 11.54
CA THR A 192 -8.93 7.63 12.39
C THR A 192 -9.91 8.71 11.95
N LEU A 193 -11.13 8.31 11.59
CA LEU A 193 -12.25 9.22 11.34
C LEU A 193 -13.00 9.46 12.65
N LEU A 194 -13.05 10.71 13.10
CA LEU A 194 -13.73 11.11 14.33
C LEU A 194 -15.24 11.31 14.09
N PRO A 195 -16.09 11.20 15.13
CA PRO A 195 -17.54 11.40 15.01
C PRO A 195 -17.97 12.77 14.47
N ASP A 196 -17.13 13.80 14.64
CA ASP A 196 -17.38 15.15 14.13
C ASP A 196 -16.89 15.35 12.67
N GLY A 197 -16.36 14.30 12.04
CA GLY A 197 -15.86 14.30 10.67
C GLY A 197 -14.40 14.71 10.51
N GLN A 198 -13.68 15.02 11.60
CA GLN A 198 -12.23 15.22 11.54
C GLN A 198 -11.51 13.91 11.21
N ILE A 199 -10.38 14.02 10.51
CA ILE A 199 -9.52 12.87 10.17
C ILE A 199 -8.17 13.10 10.84
N MET A 200 -7.78 12.17 11.72
CA MET A 200 -6.51 12.17 12.41
C MET A 200 -5.62 11.07 11.84
N MET A 201 -4.44 11.43 11.35
CA MET A 201 -3.45 10.50 10.84
C MET A 201 -2.30 10.39 11.83
N LEU A 202 -2.13 9.22 12.43
CA LEU A 202 -0.95 8.92 13.23
C LEU A 202 0.03 8.13 12.37
N TYR A 203 1.31 8.51 12.42
CA TYR A 203 2.37 7.84 11.67
C TYR A 203 3.67 7.84 12.45
N THR A 204 4.56 6.91 12.13
CA THR A 204 5.93 6.90 12.69
C THR A 204 6.86 7.78 11.86
N GLY A 205 7.56 8.72 12.48
CA GLY A 205 8.69 9.43 11.88
C GLY A 205 10.01 8.87 12.38
N SER A 206 11.02 8.90 11.51
CA SER A 206 12.42 8.64 11.90
C SER A 206 13.16 9.97 12.09
N THR A 207 13.62 10.26 13.31
CA THR A 207 14.37 11.49 13.62
C THR A 207 15.76 11.46 12.99
N ASN A 208 16.49 12.58 13.05
CA ASN A 208 17.89 12.68 12.63
C ASN A 208 18.84 11.74 13.40
N GLU A 209 18.50 11.33 14.63
CA GLU A 209 19.20 10.29 15.39
C GLU A 209 18.65 8.88 15.17
N SER A 210 17.81 8.69 14.14
CA SER A 210 17.14 7.43 13.81
C SER A 210 16.22 6.90 14.93
N VAL A 211 15.69 7.79 15.77
CA VAL A 211 14.68 7.43 16.77
C VAL A 211 13.31 7.35 16.10
N GLN A 212 12.55 6.30 16.38
CA GLN A 212 11.17 6.16 15.94
C GLN A 212 10.25 6.91 16.90
N VAL A 213 9.50 7.89 16.38
CA VAL A 213 8.57 8.71 17.16
C VAL A 213 7.22 8.77 16.46
N GLN A 214 6.13 8.96 17.20
CA GLN A 214 4.79 9.04 16.62
C GLN A 214 4.37 10.48 16.42
N ASN A 215 3.92 10.78 15.21
CA ASN A 215 3.57 12.09 14.73
C ASN A 215 2.11 12.13 14.30
N LEU A 216 1.49 13.30 14.43
CA LEU A 216 0.13 13.56 14.03
C LEU A 216 0.10 14.45 12.77
N ALA A 217 -0.77 14.10 11.82
CA ALA A 217 -1.15 14.95 10.71
C ALA A 217 -2.66 14.92 10.50
N TYR A 218 -3.20 15.93 9.82
CA TYR A 218 -4.61 16.04 9.49
C TYR A 218 -4.79 16.80 8.17
N PRO A 219 -5.91 16.62 7.44
CA PRO A 219 -6.13 17.34 6.20
C PRO A 219 -6.17 18.86 6.40
N ALA A 220 -5.54 19.62 5.51
CA ALA A 220 -5.60 21.08 5.51
C ALA A 220 -7.02 21.59 5.20
N ASN A 221 -7.80 20.83 4.44
CA ASN A 221 -9.16 21.17 4.04
C ASN A 221 -10.06 19.94 3.97
N LEU A 222 -10.84 19.67 5.02
CA LEU A 222 -11.81 18.56 5.05
C LEU A 222 -12.94 18.68 4.03
N SER A 223 -13.16 19.87 3.44
CA SER A 223 -14.16 20.05 2.39
C SER A 223 -13.69 19.52 1.04
N ASP A 224 -12.38 19.41 0.83
CA ASP A 224 -11.81 18.74 -0.34
C ASP A 224 -12.06 17.22 -0.23
N PRO A 225 -12.84 16.63 -1.16
CA PRO A 225 -13.06 15.18 -1.14
C PRO A 225 -11.79 14.39 -1.46
N LEU A 226 -10.79 14.98 -2.11
CA LEU A 226 -9.55 14.29 -2.50
C LEU A 226 -8.46 14.37 -1.42
N LEU A 227 -8.63 15.21 -0.40
CA LEU A 227 -7.68 15.39 0.72
C LEU A 227 -6.24 15.58 0.24
N ILE A 228 -6.02 16.51 -0.71
CA ILE A 228 -4.71 16.71 -1.35
C ILE A 228 -3.67 17.21 -0.35
N ASP A 229 -4.02 18.22 0.43
CA ASP A 229 -3.07 18.91 1.31
C ASP A 229 -3.21 18.42 2.76
N TRP A 230 -2.08 18.12 3.39
CA TRP A 230 -1.99 17.67 4.79
C TRP A 230 -1.13 18.61 5.62
N VAL A 231 -1.51 18.78 6.89
CA VAL A 231 -0.80 19.60 7.86
C VAL A 231 -0.27 18.69 8.96
N LYS A 232 1.03 18.76 9.23
CA LYS A 232 1.64 18.12 10.39
C LYS A 232 1.39 18.95 11.63
N TYR A 233 1.06 18.30 12.73
CA TYR A 233 0.81 18.97 14.00
C TYR A 233 2.08 19.72 14.48
N PRO A 234 2.01 21.02 14.80
CA PRO A 234 3.21 21.81 15.11
C PRO A 234 4.04 21.33 16.29
N ASN A 235 3.43 20.61 17.24
CA ASN A 235 4.11 20.09 18.43
C ASN A 235 4.47 18.60 18.30
N ASN A 236 4.60 18.08 17.08
CA ASN A 236 5.16 16.75 16.86
C ASN A 236 6.60 16.64 17.41
N PRO A 237 7.01 15.44 17.90
CA PRO A 237 6.21 14.22 17.99
C PRO A 237 5.21 14.23 19.16
N VAL A 238 4.07 13.56 18.99
CA VAL A 238 3.03 13.42 20.02
C VAL A 238 3.28 12.24 20.97
N ILE A 239 4.10 11.26 20.56
CA ILE A 239 4.52 10.14 21.40
C ILE A 239 5.98 9.79 21.10
N THR A 240 6.79 9.63 22.13
CA THR A 240 8.18 9.14 22.04
C THR A 240 8.29 7.74 22.63
N PRO A 241 9.32 6.95 22.29
CA PRO A 241 9.56 5.65 22.89
C PRO A 241 9.55 5.76 24.43
N PRO A 242 8.77 4.93 25.15
CA PRO A 242 8.75 4.96 26.60
C PRO A 242 10.05 4.37 27.17
N ASN A 243 10.35 4.68 28.43
CA ASN A 243 11.53 4.14 29.11
C ASN A 243 11.57 2.61 29.03
N GLY A 244 12.71 2.06 28.60
CA GLY A 244 12.90 0.62 28.44
C GLY A 244 12.49 0.06 27.08
N THR A 245 11.98 0.89 26.17
CA THR A 245 11.78 0.54 24.76
C THR A 245 12.98 1.03 23.94
N GLU A 246 13.51 0.16 23.07
CA GLU A 246 14.59 0.52 22.15
C GLU A 246 14.09 1.55 21.13
N THR A 247 14.95 2.49 20.75
CA THR A 247 14.57 3.64 19.92
C THR A 247 14.19 3.27 18.49
N ASP A 248 14.60 2.10 18.02
CA ASP A 248 14.31 1.55 16.70
C ASP A 248 13.26 0.42 16.74
N GLU A 249 12.49 0.30 17.84
CA GLU A 249 11.51 -0.77 18.05
C GLU A 249 10.17 -0.24 18.58
N PHE A 250 9.72 0.89 18.04
CA PHE A 250 8.53 1.60 18.47
C PHE A 250 7.83 2.26 17.29
N ARG A 251 6.97 1.52 16.57
CA ARG A 251 6.41 2.00 15.29
C ARG A 251 5.03 1.46 14.96
N ASP A 252 4.45 2.07 13.93
CA ASP A 252 3.24 1.68 13.22
C ASP A 252 1.96 1.80 14.09
N PRO A 253 1.58 3.04 14.49
CA PRO A 253 0.39 3.27 15.29
C PRO A 253 -0.87 2.81 14.55
N THR A 254 -1.77 2.14 15.27
CA THR A 254 -3.03 1.64 14.70
C THR A 254 -4.08 2.73 14.50
N THR A 255 -5.13 2.40 13.76
CA THR A 255 -6.39 3.15 13.84
C THR A 255 -6.88 3.14 15.28
N ALA A 256 -7.39 4.28 15.76
CA ALA A 256 -7.88 4.39 17.12
C ALA A 256 -9.27 3.78 17.28
N TRP A 257 -9.60 3.32 18.49
CA TRP A 257 -10.95 2.90 18.87
C TRP A 257 -11.39 3.63 20.14
N MET A 258 -12.67 3.96 20.24
CA MET A 258 -13.24 4.59 21.42
C MET A 258 -13.70 3.52 22.42
N GLY A 259 -13.23 3.62 23.66
CA GLY A 259 -13.71 2.77 24.75
C GLY A 259 -15.06 3.23 25.32
N PRO A 260 -15.70 2.40 26.16
CA PRO A 260 -17.01 2.71 26.75
C PRO A 260 -16.96 3.88 27.74
N ASP A 261 -15.78 4.28 28.20
CA ASP A 261 -15.51 5.46 29.03
C ASP A 261 -15.43 6.78 28.22
N GLY A 262 -15.55 6.70 26.88
CA GLY A 262 -15.47 7.85 25.99
C GLY A 262 -14.05 8.33 25.67
N THR A 263 -13.01 7.57 26.02
CA THR A 263 -11.62 7.88 25.66
C THR A 263 -11.12 6.99 24.51
N TRP A 264 -10.27 7.54 23.65
CA TRP A 264 -9.69 6.82 22.52
C TRP A 264 -8.49 6.00 22.98
N ARG A 265 -8.33 4.81 22.41
CA ARG A 265 -7.12 4.00 22.47
C ARG A 265 -6.49 3.89 21.10
N ILE A 266 -5.16 3.81 21.09
CA ILE A 266 -4.38 3.29 19.98
C ILE A 266 -3.45 2.20 20.52
N THR A 267 -2.93 1.36 19.63
CA THR A 267 -1.81 0.50 19.99
C THR A 267 -0.62 0.69 19.05
N ILE A 268 0.59 0.38 19.55
CA ILE A 268 1.85 0.53 18.82
C ILE A 268 2.64 -0.76 19.01
N GLY A 269 3.16 -1.31 17.91
CA GLY A 269 3.98 -2.51 17.93
C GLY A 269 5.35 -2.23 18.54
N SER A 270 5.83 -3.19 19.33
CA SER A 270 7.17 -3.13 19.92
C SER A 270 7.66 -4.55 20.28
N ARG A 271 8.84 -4.65 20.90
CA ARG A 271 9.28 -5.86 21.59
C ARG A 271 9.88 -5.53 22.95
N HIS A 272 9.82 -6.51 23.83
CA HIS A 272 10.47 -6.49 25.13
C HIS A 272 11.46 -7.66 25.25
N ASN A 273 12.57 -7.44 25.96
CA ASN A 273 13.60 -8.46 26.20
C ASN A 273 14.11 -9.15 24.93
N LYS A 274 14.16 -8.42 23.80
CA LYS A 274 14.62 -8.85 22.47
C LYS A 274 13.80 -9.94 21.76
N SER A 275 12.94 -10.69 22.45
CA SER A 275 12.24 -11.84 21.86
C SER A 275 10.75 -11.89 22.11
N VAL A 276 10.20 -11.03 22.97
CA VAL A 276 8.77 -11.00 23.27
C VAL A 276 8.14 -9.85 22.49
N GLY A 277 7.37 -10.18 21.46
CA GLY A 277 6.59 -9.17 20.74
C GLY A 277 5.44 -8.68 21.61
N ILE A 278 5.22 -7.36 21.58
CA ILE A 278 4.23 -6.69 22.43
C ILE A 278 3.45 -5.64 21.65
N SER A 279 2.30 -5.26 22.20
CA SER A 279 1.44 -4.20 21.68
C SER A 279 1.15 -3.20 22.80
N LEU A 280 1.83 -2.05 22.78
CA LEU A 280 1.68 -1.00 23.80
C LEU A 280 0.35 -0.27 23.61
N VAL A 281 -0.38 0.08 24.67
CA VAL A 281 -1.66 0.81 24.57
C VAL A 281 -1.50 2.23 25.09
N TYR A 282 -1.95 3.19 24.29
CA TYR A 282 -2.03 4.58 24.70
C TYR A 282 -3.47 5.05 24.68
N GLN A 283 -3.84 5.86 25.66
CA GLN A 283 -5.14 6.54 25.69
C GLN A 283 -5.02 8.03 25.36
N THR A 284 -6.05 8.60 24.73
CA THR A 284 -6.16 10.03 24.45
C THR A 284 -7.61 10.49 24.44
N SER A 285 -7.85 11.76 24.77
CA SER A 285 -9.14 12.44 24.59
C SER A 285 -9.12 13.50 23.48
N ASN A 286 -7.94 13.83 22.97
CA ASN A 286 -7.76 14.98 22.06
C ASN A 286 -6.79 14.72 20.89
N PHE A 287 -6.22 13.51 20.79
CA PHE A 287 -5.23 13.09 19.78
C PHE A 287 -3.90 13.85 19.77
N THR A 288 -3.71 14.85 20.63
CA THR A 288 -2.45 15.62 20.76
C THR A 288 -1.66 15.29 22.01
N THR A 289 -2.29 14.60 22.98
CA THR A 289 -1.67 14.15 24.23
C THR A 289 -2.07 12.70 24.46
N TYR A 290 -1.08 11.85 24.70
CA TYR A 290 -1.28 10.43 24.91
C TYR A 290 -0.68 10.01 26.24
N GLU A 291 -1.41 9.17 26.96
CA GLU A 291 -0.96 8.53 28.19
C GLU A 291 -0.73 7.05 27.90
N LEU A 292 0.48 6.56 28.20
CA LEU A 292 0.78 5.13 28.14
C LEU A 292 0.05 4.44 29.29
N LEU A 293 -0.75 3.42 28.96
CA LEU A 293 -1.42 2.60 29.97
C LEU A 293 -0.46 1.59 30.59
N GLU A 294 -0.72 1.21 31.84
CA GLU A 294 0.04 0.16 32.50
C GLU A 294 -0.19 -1.20 31.82
N GLY A 295 0.91 -1.87 31.47
CA GLY A 295 0.88 -3.15 30.78
C GLY A 295 0.84 -3.00 29.27
N VAL A 296 0.27 -4.01 28.60
CA VAL A 296 0.21 -4.12 27.14
C VAL A 296 -1.13 -4.73 26.76
N LEU A 297 -1.60 -4.47 25.53
CA LEU A 297 -2.81 -5.10 24.99
C LEU A 297 -2.66 -6.62 24.99
N HIS A 298 -1.50 -7.08 24.51
CA HIS A 298 -1.09 -8.48 24.48
C HIS A 298 0.42 -8.63 24.30
N ALA A 299 0.96 -9.82 24.60
CA ALA A 299 2.36 -10.17 24.41
C ALA A 299 2.54 -11.66 24.12
N VAL A 300 3.43 -12.00 23.18
CA VAL A 300 3.71 -13.40 22.82
C VAL A 300 5.22 -13.66 22.77
N PRO A 301 5.77 -14.55 23.63
CA PRO A 301 7.19 -14.89 23.61
C PRO A 301 7.64 -15.56 22.31
N GLY A 302 8.86 -15.26 21.88
CA GLY A 302 9.49 -15.90 20.71
C GLY A 302 9.05 -15.34 19.35
N THR A 303 8.32 -14.23 19.34
CA THR A 303 7.78 -13.62 18.10
C THR A 303 8.58 -12.41 17.61
N GLY A 304 9.55 -11.92 18.40
CA GLY A 304 10.41 -10.80 18.00
C GLY A 304 9.67 -9.46 17.94
N MET A 305 10.09 -8.57 17.06
CA MET A 305 9.46 -7.26 16.88
C MET A 305 8.09 -7.39 16.18
N TRP A 306 7.06 -6.81 16.80
CA TRP A 306 5.74 -6.64 16.18
C TRP A 306 5.70 -5.34 15.41
N GLU A 307 5.55 -5.43 14.10
CA GLU A 307 5.30 -4.32 13.18
C GLU A 307 3.80 -4.30 12.82
N CYS A 308 3.34 -3.17 12.32
CA CYS A 308 2.03 -3.00 11.69
C CYS A 308 0.91 -3.73 12.43
N VAL A 309 0.83 -3.53 13.74
CA VAL A 309 -0.25 -4.11 14.54
C VAL A 309 -1.57 -3.60 13.97
N ASP A 310 -2.58 -4.45 13.95
CA ASP A 310 -3.95 -4.05 13.64
C ASP A 310 -4.89 -4.72 14.64
N PHE A 311 -5.87 -3.96 15.12
CA PHE A 311 -6.77 -4.39 16.16
C PHE A 311 -8.19 -3.93 15.84
N TYR A 312 -9.08 -4.90 15.62
CA TYR A 312 -10.42 -4.57 15.15
C TYR A 312 -11.48 -5.62 15.53
N PRO A 313 -12.75 -5.20 15.65
CA PRO A 313 -13.85 -6.10 15.93
C PRO A 313 -14.35 -6.82 14.68
N VAL A 314 -14.91 -8.01 14.90
CA VAL A 314 -15.64 -8.81 13.92
C VAL A 314 -16.96 -9.31 14.51
N ALA A 315 -18.03 -9.28 13.70
CA ALA A 315 -19.33 -9.77 14.10
C ALA A 315 -19.36 -11.31 14.04
N ILE A 316 -19.72 -11.98 15.13
CA ILE A 316 -19.70 -13.47 15.18
C ILE A 316 -20.75 -14.11 14.25
N ASN A 317 -21.75 -13.35 13.83
CA ASN A 317 -22.72 -13.81 12.84
C ASN A 317 -22.13 -13.87 11.41
N GLY A 318 -20.92 -13.33 11.19
CA GLY A 318 -20.19 -13.39 9.93
C GLY A 318 -20.79 -12.56 8.79
N SER A 319 -21.72 -11.64 9.07
CA SER A 319 -22.53 -10.99 8.02
C SER A 319 -21.97 -9.68 7.48
N THR A 320 -21.27 -8.90 8.31
CA THR A 320 -20.87 -7.51 8.03
C THR A 320 -19.55 -7.17 8.69
N GLY A 321 -18.89 -6.11 8.19
CA GLY A 321 -17.80 -5.47 8.91
C GLY A 321 -18.33 -4.60 10.05
N LEU A 322 -17.46 -4.30 11.01
CA LEU A 322 -17.78 -3.44 12.15
C LEU A 322 -16.84 -2.24 12.22
N ASP A 323 -17.40 -1.11 12.66
CA ASP A 323 -16.62 0.05 13.09
C ASP A 323 -15.60 -0.37 14.15
N THR A 324 -14.41 0.23 14.13
CA THR A 324 -13.29 -0.16 15.01
C THR A 324 -13.63 0.01 16.51
N SER A 325 -14.58 0.89 16.86
CA SER A 325 -15.04 1.09 18.24
C SER A 325 -16.17 0.13 18.67
N ALA A 326 -16.65 -0.75 17.79
CA ALA A 326 -17.73 -1.66 18.11
C ALA A 326 -17.30 -2.71 19.15
N HIS A 327 -18.11 -2.86 20.21
CA HIS A 327 -17.86 -3.79 21.30
C HIS A 327 -19.18 -4.31 21.88
N GLY A 328 -19.10 -5.40 22.67
CA GLY A 328 -20.26 -5.99 23.36
C GLY A 328 -20.58 -7.42 22.92
N ALA A 329 -21.78 -7.86 23.24
CA ALA A 329 -22.23 -9.23 22.94
C ALA A 329 -22.30 -9.47 21.42
N GLY A 330 -21.85 -10.64 20.99
CA GLY A 330 -21.84 -10.99 19.56
C GLY A 330 -20.63 -10.44 18.78
N ILE A 331 -19.63 -9.88 19.47
CA ILE A 331 -18.42 -9.34 18.86
C ILE A 331 -17.20 -10.08 19.41
N LYS A 332 -16.28 -10.43 18.52
CA LYS A 332 -14.90 -10.84 18.84
C LYS A 332 -13.94 -9.81 18.28
N HIS A 333 -12.70 -9.84 18.74
CA HIS A 333 -11.64 -8.95 18.25
C HIS A 333 -10.53 -9.76 17.60
N VAL A 334 -10.07 -9.30 16.45
CA VAL A 334 -8.88 -9.79 15.79
C VAL A 334 -7.71 -8.91 16.22
N LEU A 335 -6.66 -9.56 16.72
CA LEU A 335 -5.36 -8.94 16.88
C LEU A 335 -4.44 -9.49 15.81
N LYS A 336 -3.84 -8.61 15.02
CA LYS A 336 -2.90 -8.93 13.94
C LYS A 336 -1.57 -8.23 14.20
N ALA A 337 -0.46 -8.90 13.87
CA ALA A 337 0.87 -8.30 13.84
C ALA A 337 1.65 -8.82 12.63
N SER A 338 2.47 -7.93 12.06
CA SER A 338 3.51 -8.28 11.10
C SER A 338 4.78 -8.61 11.87
N LEU A 339 5.29 -9.84 11.76
CA LEU A 339 6.48 -10.25 12.51
C LEU A 339 7.75 -9.90 11.74
N ASP A 340 8.55 -8.97 12.27
CA ASP A 340 9.79 -8.48 11.65
C ASP A 340 10.73 -9.65 11.30
N ASP A 341 10.89 -10.59 12.23
CA ASP A 341 11.83 -11.72 12.11
C ASP A 341 11.46 -12.71 10.99
N THR A 342 10.17 -12.87 10.70
CA THR A 342 9.69 -13.90 9.75
C THR A 342 9.15 -13.32 8.44
N LYS A 343 8.88 -12.01 8.40
CA LYS A 343 8.24 -11.33 7.28
C LYS A 343 6.89 -11.94 6.91
N ARG A 344 6.11 -12.29 7.94
CA ARG A 344 4.75 -12.84 7.83
C ARG A 344 3.77 -12.10 8.72
N ASP A 345 2.57 -11.91 8.20
CA ASP A 345 1.45 -11.38 8.95
C ASP A 345 0.68 -12.50 9.63
N HIS A 346 0.59 -12.44 10.96
CA HIS A 346 -0.18 -13.37 11.76
C HIS A 346 -1.34 -12.67 12.44
N TYR A 347 -2.42 -13.40 12.65
CA TYR A 347 -3.54 -12.93 13.43
C TYR A 347 -4.06 -14.02 14.34
N ALA A 348 -4.77 -13.61 15.38
CA ALA A 348 -5.55 -14.49 16.22
C ALA A 348 -6.88 -13.80 16.58
N ILE A 349 -7.88 -14.62 16.91
CA ILE A 349 -9.21 -14.17 17.30
C ILE A 349 -9.35 -14.34 18.81
N GLY A 350 -9.97 -13.36 19.45
CA GLY A 350 -10.11 -13.36 20.90
C GLY A 350 -11.15 -12.37 21.41
N VAL A 351 -11.08 -12.11 22.70
CA VAL A 351 -11.99 -11.20 23.41
C VAL A 351 -11.18 -10.04 23.97
N TYR A 352 -11.69 -8.83 23.78
CA TYR A 352 -11.15 -7.61 24.35
C TYR A 352 -11.95 -7.23 25.59
N ASP A 353 -11.26 -6.98 26.69
CA ASP A 353 -11.83 -6.40 27.91
C ASP A 353 -11.51 -4.90 27.96
N PRO A 354 -12.50 -4.02 27.72
CA PRO A 354 -12.28 -2.57 27.73
C PRO A 354 -12.08 -1.98 29.13
N VAL A 355 -12.26 -2.76 30.21
CA VAL A 355 -11.98 -2.29 31.58
C VAL A 355 -10.50 -2.44 31.91
N THR A 356 -9.87 -3.51 31.43
CA THR A 356 -8.46 -3.79 31.69
C THR A 356 -7.55 -3.44 30.52
N ASP A 357 -8.13 -3.05 29.38
CA ASP A 357 -7.42 -2.79 28.11
C ASP A 357 -6.57 -3.98 27.64
N LYS A 358 -7.05 -5.20 27.90
CA LYS A 358 -6.39 -6.46 27.53
C LYS A 358 -7.18 -7.24 26.51
N TRP A 359 -6.46 -7.85 25.58
CA TRP A 359 -7.00 -8.83 24.65
C TRP A 359 -6.54 -10.24 25.06
N THR A 360 -7.45 -11.21 24.97
CA THR A 360 -7.16 -12.62 25.28
C THR A 360 -7.52 -13.49 24.09
N PRO A 361 -6.59 -14.31 23.55
CA PRO A 361 -6.86 -15.20 22.43
C PRO A 361 -7.88 -16.27 22.82
N ASP A 362 -8.74 -16.66 21.88
CA ASP A 362 -9.64 -17.80 22.05
C ASP A 362 -8.86 -19.12 22.18
N ASN A 363 -7.73 -19.23 21.46
CA ASN A 363 -6.83 -20.38 21.50
C ASN A 363 -5.38 -19.93 21.72
N PRO A 364 -4.84 -20.03 22.95
CA PRO A 364 -3.45 -19.66 23.24
C PRO A 364 -2.39 -20.47 22.48
N LYS A 365 -2.74 -21.60 21.85
CA LYS A 365 -1.83 -22.38 21.00
C LYS A 365 -1.73 -21.86 19.57
N GLU A 366 -2.67 -21.01 19.16
CA GLU A 366 -2.73 -20.37 17.85
C GLU A 366 -2.77 -18.85 18.03
N ASP A 367 -1.96 -18.37 18.98
CA ASP A 367 -1.83 -16.95 19.29
C ASP A 367 -1.13 -16.17 18.15
N VAL A 368 -1.14 -14.84 18.24
CA VAL A 368 -0.49 -13.94 17.29
C VAL A 368 0.98 -14.32 17.13
N GLY A 369 1.37 -14.62 15.90
CA GLY A 369 2.74 -15.00 15.55
C GLY A 369 3.05 -16.50 15.60
N ILE A 370 2.17 -17.31 16.17
CA ILE A 370 2.38 -18.77 16.30
C ILE A 370 1.18 -19.60 15.79
N GLY A 371 0.12 -18.95 15.31
CA GLY A 371 -1.08 -19.57 14.76
C GLY A 371 -1.32 -19.23 13.29
N LEU A 372 -2.49 -18.64 13.02
CA LEU A 372 -2.96 -18.37 11.67
C LEU A 372 -2.21 -17.20 11.01
N GLN A 373 -2.00 -17.31 9.71
CA GLN A 373 -1.45 -16.23 8.88
C GLN A 373 -2.57 -15.54 8.11
N VAL A 374 -2.40 -14.25 7.85
CA VAL A 374 -3.33 -13.49 7.00
C VAL A 374 -3.28 -14.03 5.56
N ASP A 375 -2.09 -14.35 5.06
CA ASP A 375 -1.89 -15.02 3.77
C ASP A 375 -0.61 -15.87 3.88
N TYR A 376 -0.63 -17.07 3.32
CA TYR A 376 0.49 -18.02 3.39
C TYR A 376 1.54 -17.79 2.28
N GLY A 377 1.27 -16.89 1.33
CA GLY A 377 2.18 -16.44 0.28
C GLY A 377 3.03 -15.22 0.67
N ARG A 378 3.51 -14.47 -0.33
CA ARG A 378 4.21 -13.20 -0.09
C ARG A 378 3.19 -12.12 0.23
N TYR A 379 3.14 -11.72 1.48
CA TYR A 379 2.16 -10.79 2.00
C TYR A 379 2.65 -10.23 3.33
N TYR A 380 2.67 -8.91 3.45
CA TYR A 380 3.20 -8.25 4.64
C TYR A 380 2.55 -6.88 4.90
N ALA A 381 2.80 -6.35 6.10
CA ALA A 381 2.40 -5.01 6.53
C ALA A 381 0.90 -4.71 6.35
N SER A 382 0.05 -5.72 6.44
CA SER A 382 -1.35 -5.55 6.12
C SER A 382 -2.10 -4.69 7.12
N LYS A 383 -3.08 -3.94 6.61
CA LYS A 383 -3.83 -2.97 7.38
C LYS A 383 -5.28 -2.97 6.93
N THR A 384 -6.21 -2.93 7.88
CA THR A 384 -7.63 -2.85 7.60
C THR A 384 -8.19 -1.46 7.83
N PHE A 385 -9.30 -1.16 7.15
CA PHE A 385 -10.19 -0.06 7.53
C PHE A 385 -11.64 -0.50 7.45
N TYR A 386 -12.51 0.19 8.19
CA TYR A 386 -13.94 0.00 8.08
C TYR A 386 -14.51 0.95 7.02
N ASP A 387 -15.15 0.38 6.01
CA ASP A 387 -15.94 1.11 5.03
C ASP A 387 -17.36 1.27 5.58
N GLN A 388 -17.62 2.46 6.14
CA GLN A 388 -18.90 2.84 6.71
C GLN A 388 -20.03 2.99 5.68
N ASN A 389 -19.70 3.15 4.39
CA ASN A 389 -20.69 3.32 3.34
C ASN A 389 -21.31 1.97 2.93
N THR A 390 -20.51 0.91 2.90
CA THR A 390 -20.98 -0.43 2.51
C THR A 390 -20.93 -1.46 3.65
N GLN A 391 -20.58 -1.02 4.86
CA GLN A 391 -20.58 -1.81 6.11
C GLN A 391 -19.69 -3.06 6.03
N ARG A 392 -18.48 -2.90 5.50
CA ARG A 392 -17.48 -3.98 5.35
C ARG A 392 -16.13 -3.55 5.87
N ARG A 393 -15.34 -4.50 6.36
CA ARG A 393 -13.93 -4.28 6.69
C ARG A 393 -13.09 -4.68 5.48
N ILE A 394 -12.26 -3.76 5.02
CA ILE A 394 -11.40 -3.93 3.85
C ILE A 394 -9.95 -4.07 4.31
N LEU A 395 -9.25 -5.05 3.77
CA LEU A 395 -7.87 -5.39 4.06
C LEU A 395 -7.00 -5.10 2.84
N TRP A 396 -5.93 -4.34 3.09
CA TRP A 396 -4.80 -4.13 2.18
C TRP A 396 -3.59 -4.91 2.66
N GLY A 397 -2.72 -5.32 1.73
CA GLY A 397 -1.40 -5.85 2.09
C GLY A 397 -0.40 -5.75 0.96
N TRP A 398 0.85 -5.57 1.36
CA TRP A 398 1.97 -5.38 0.45
C TRP A 398 2.53 -6.73 -0.02
N ILE A 399 2.81 -6.82 -1.32
CA ILE A 399 3.52 -7.93 -1.95
C ILE A 399 4.87 -7.40 -2.46
N ASN A 400 5.95 -7.87 -1.83
CA ASN A 400 7.30 -7.55 -2.26
C ASN A 400 7.82 -8.48 -3.37
N GLU A 401 8.79 -7.98 -4.12
CA GLU A 401 9.34 -8.65 -5.31
C GLU A 401 10.18 -9.91 -5.02
N THR A 402 10.12 -10.89 -5.91
CA THR A 402 10.91 -12.15 -5.90
C THR A 402 12.19 -12.12 -6.70
N ASP A 403 12.36 -11.14 -7.57
CA ASP A 403 13.58 -10.94 -8.33
C ASP A 403 14.63 -10.17 -7.50
N THR A 404 15.78 -9.91 -8.12
CA THR A 404 16.89 -9.28 -7.41
C THR A 404 16.70 -7.76 -7.30
N GLU A 405 17.38 -7.13 -6.36
CA GLU A 405 17.40 -5.66 -6.25
C GLU A 405 17.99 -5.00 -7.51
N THR A 406 18.93 -5.66 -8.18
CA THR A 406 19.45 -5.19 -9.48
C THR A 406 18.35 -5.21 -10.54
N ASP A 407 17.51 -6.24 -10.57
CA ASP A 407 16.37 -6.30 -11.48
C ASP A 407 15.34 -5.20 -11.18
N ASP A 408 15.10 -4.86 -9.90
CA ASP A 408 14.25 -3.73 -9.53
C ASP A 408 14.76 -2.40 -10.06
N LEU A 409 16.07 -2.16 -9.90
CA LEU A 409 16.72 -0.95 -10.39
C LEU A 409 16.67 -0.88 -11.92
N ASP A 410 16.87 -2.01 -12.59
CA ASP A 410 16.82 -2.10 -14.06
C ASP A 410 15.40 -1.93 -14.61
N LYS A 411 14.37 -2.52 -13.98
CA LYS A 411 12.96 -2.35 -14.37
C LYS A 411 12.37 -1.02 -13.89
N GLY A 412 13.00 -0.37 -12.91
CA GLY A 412 12.66 0.97 -12.41
C GLY A 412 11.47 1.02 -11.46
N TRP A 413 11.05 -0.10 -10.87
CA TRP A 413 9.97 -0.16 -9.88
C TRP A 413 10.10 -1.41 -9.00
N ALA A 414 9.46 -1.41 -7.84
CA ALA A 414 9.37 -2.60 -7.00
C ALA A 414 8.08 -2.62 -6.19
N SER A 415 7.49 -3.81 -6.12
CA SER A 415 6.34 -4.20 -5.31
C SER A 415 4.98 -3.74 -5.81
N VAL A 416 3.94 -4.41 -5.32
CA VAL A 416 2.53 -4.11 -5.57
C VAL A 416 1.72 -4.27 -4.28
N GLN A 417 0.51 -3.71 -4.24
CA GLN A 417 -0.49 -4.08 -3.23
C GLN A 417 -1.32 -5.26 -3.74
N THR A 418 -1.87 -6.08 -2.84
CA THR A 418 -2.94 -7.02 -3.18
C THR A 418 -4.18 -6.29 -3.69
N ILE A 419 -5.06 -7.01 -4.39
CA ILE A 419 -6.45 -6.56 -4.52
C ILE A 419 -7.06 -6.51 -3.12
N PRO A 420 -7.74 -5.40 -2.75
CA PRO A 420 -8.38 -5.27 -1.44
C PRO A 420 -9.34 -6.42 -1.19
N ARG A 421 -9.36 -6.91 0.05
CA ARG A 421 -10.18 -8.06 0.44
C ARG A 421 -11.17 -7.66 1.52
N LYS A 422 -12.42 -8.10 1.40
CA LYS A 422 -13.37 -8.11 2.52
C LYS A 422 -12.89 -9.09 3.57
N VAL A 423 -13.01 -8.73 4.85
CA VAL A 423 -12.71 -9.59 6.00
C VAL A 423 -13.98 -9.84 6.80
N LEU A 424 -14.27 -11.11 7.07
CA LEU A 424 -15.41 -11.55 7.88
C LEU A 424 -14.98 -12.63 8.88
N TYR A 425 -15.72 -12.78 9.96
CA TYR A 425 -15.58 -13.94 10.85
C TYR A 425 -16.21 -15.18 10.20
N ASP A 426 -15.50 -16.31 10.22
CA ASP A 426 -16.07 -17.58 9.80
C ASP A 426 -16.98 -18.14 10.90
N ASN A 427 -18.28 -17.91 10.76
CA ASN A 427 -19.28 -18.41 11.72
C ASN A 427 -19.50 -19.93 11.64
N LYS A 428 -18.96 -20.62 10.62
CA LYS A 428 -19.08 -22.07 10.48
C LYS A 428 -18.03 -22.80 11.29
N THR A 429 -16.78 -22.32 11.24
CA THR A 429 -15.67 -22.91 12.03
C THR A 429 -15.54 -22.25 13.39
N GLY A 430 -15.79 -20.95 13.47
CA GLY A 430 -15.61 -20.12 14.65
C GLY A 430 -14.16 -19.79 15.00
N THR A 431 -13.19 -20.19 14.15
CA THR A 431 -11.75 -20.20 14.49
C THR A 431 -10.88 -19.39 13.54
N ASN A 432 -11.41 -18.89 12.43
CA ASN A 432 -10.66 -18.14 11.43
C ASN A 432 -11.46 -16.97 10.86
N ILE A 433 -10.78 -16.05 10.18
CA ILE A 433 -11.43 -15.08 9.30
C ILE A 433 -11.58 -15.67 7.90
N LEU A 434 -12.55 -15.15 7.15
CA LEU A 434 -12.70 -15.33 5.72
C LEU A 434 -12.24 -14.05 5.02
N GLN A 435 -11.48 -14.24 3.94
CA GLN A 435 -11.07 -13.17 3.05
C GLN A 435 -11.60 -13.43 1.65
N TRP A 436 -12.11 -12.40 1.00
CA TRP A 436 -12.51 -12.46 -0.40
C TRP A 436 -12.22 -11.14 -1.10
N PRO A 437 -11.71 -11.11 -2.33
CA PRO A 437 -11.57 -9.87 -3.09
C PRO A 437 -12.86 -9.05 -3.07
N VAL A 438 -12.72 -7.72 -2.99
CA VAL A 438 -13.87 -6.82 -3.12
C VAL A 438 -14.61 -7.07 -4.43
N GLU A 439 -15.94 -7.00 -4.41
CA GLU A 439 -16.80 -7.38 -5.54
C GLU A 439 -16.64 -6.46 -6.76
N GLU A 440 -16.11 -5.25 -6.55
CA GLU A 440 -15.77 -4.30 -7.60
C GLU A 440 -14.76 -4.86 -8.60
N ILE A 441 -13.90 -5.82 -8.20
CA ILE A 441 -12.97 -6.50 -9.12
C ILE A 441 -13.71 -7.26 -10.23
N GLU A 442 -14.95 -7.67 -9.99
CA GLU A 442 -15.73 -8.43 -10.96
C GLU A 442 -16.07 -7.60 -12.21
N SER A 443 -16.06 -6.27 -12.09
CA SER A 443 -16.25 -5.34 -13.21
C SER A 443 -15.18 -5.47 -14.30
N LEU A 444 -14.00 -6.00 -13.96
CA LEU A 444 -12.91 -6.22 -14.92
C LEU A 444 -13.06 -7.51 -15.73
N ARG A 445 -14.02 -8.39 -15.39
CA ARG A 445 -14.20 -9.68 -16.08
C ARG A 445 -14.83 -9.46 -17.46
N LEU A 446 -14.05 -9.62 -18.52
CA LEU A 446 -14.50 -9.41 -19.90
C LEU A 446 -15.17 -10.64 -20.53
N ARG A 447 -14.62 -11.82 -20.26
CA ARG A 447 -15.07 -13.10 -20.83
C ARG A 447 -14.88 -14.20 -19.78
N SER A 448 -15.72 -15.23 -19.85
CA SER A 448 -15.60 -16.43 -19.02
C SER A 448 -15.59 -17.68 -19.88
N THR A 449 -14.78 -18.65 -19.47
CA THR A 449 -14.81 -20.01 -19.99
C THR A 449 -15.10 -20.92 -18.80
N ALA A 450 -16.24 -21.59 -18.83
CA ALA A 450 -16.63 -22.53 -17.79
C ALA A 450 -16.36 -23.96 -18.27
N PHE A 451 -15.72 -24.75 -17.41
CA PHE A 451 -15.54 -26.17 -17.65
C PHE A 451 -16.34 -26.94 -16.61
N THR A 452 -17.36 -27.68 -17.06
CA THR A 452 -18.23 -28.50 -16.21
C THR A 452 -17.87 -29.96 -16.35
N GLU A 453 -17.95 -30.72 -15.25
CA GLU A 453 -17.79 -32.18 -15.25
C GLU A 453 -16.45 -32.66 -15.85
N ILE A 454 -15.37 -31.88 -15.70
CA ILE A 454 -14.04 -32.35 -16.12
C ILE A 454 -13.64 -33.55 -15.24
N VAL A 455 -13.39 -34.69 -15.87
CA VAL A 455 -12.69 -35.81 -15.24
C VAL A 455 -11.19 -35.55 -15.35
N VAL A 456 -10.57 -35.16 -14.23
CA VAL A 456 -9.13 -34.91 -14.13
C VAL A 456 -8.44 -36.20 -13.65
N GLY A 457 -7.83 -36.93 -14.58
CA GLY A 457 -7.08 -38.15 -14.27
C GLY A 457 -5.68 -37.85 -13.70
N PRO A 458 -5.01 -38.82 -13.06
CA PRO A 458 -3.63 -38.64 -12.63
C PRO A 458 -2.71 -38.21 -13.79
N GLY A 459 -2.02 -37.08 -13.62
CA GLY A 459 -1.09 -36.55 -14.63
C GLY A 459 -1.75 -35.87 -15.84
N SER A 460 -3.08 -35.68 -15.85
CA SER A 460 -3.74 -34.97 -16.94
C SER A 460 -3.35 -33.49 -16.95
N VAL A 461 -3.08 -32.96 -18.15
CA VAL A 461 -2.83 -31.54 -18.39
C VAL A 461 -4.02 -30.98 -19.16
N VAL A 462 -4.67 -29.96 -18.59
CA VAL A 462 -5.72 -29.20 -19.29
C VAL A 462 -5.12 -27.84 -19.66
N PRO A 463 -4.75 -27.61 -20.93
CA PRO A 463 -4.26 -26.32 -21.35
C PRO A 463 -5.39 -25.29 -21.26
N LEU A 464 -5.12 -24.17 -20.60
CA LEU A 464 -6.04 -23.04 -20.53
C LEU A 464 -5.56 -21.98 -21.53
N ASP A 465 -6.42 -21.60 -22.47
CA ASP A 465 -6.19 -20.45 -23.34
C ASP A 465 -6.47 -19.18 -22.53
N ILE A 466 -5.42 -18.63 -21.91
CA ILE A 466 -5.49 -17.49 -21.01
C ILE A 466 -4.99 -16.22 -21.70
N GLY A 467 -5.72 -15.12 -21.54
CA GLY A 467 -5.30 -13.80 -22.01
C GLY A 467 -4.22 -13.19 -21.10
N GLN A 468 -3.82 -11.94 -21.38
CA GLN A 468 -2.81 -11.20 -20.59
C GLN A 468 -3.15 -11.08 -19.10
N ALA A 469 -4.45 -11.03 -18.75
CA ALA A 469 -4.94 -11.07 -17.39
C ALA A 469 -6.08 -12.10 -17.30
N THR A 470 -5.94 -13.08 -16.41
CA THR A 470 -6.94 -14.14 -16.21
C THR A 470 -7.08 -14.44 -14.73
N GLN A 471 -8.31 -14.44 -14.23
CA GLN A 471 -8.64 -14.95 -12.91
C GLN A 471 -9.05 -16.43 -13.03
N VAL A 472 -8.39 -17.32 -12.29
CA VAL A 472 -8.81 -18.71 -12.18
C VAL A 472 -9.65 -18.87 -10.92
N CYS A 473 -10.92 -19.21 -11.11
CA CYS A 473 -11.85 -19.48 -10.01
C CYS A 473 -12.06 -20.99 -9.93
N SER A 474 -11.70 -21.60 -8.80
CA SER A 474 -12.21 -22.92 -8.43
C SER A 474 -13.36 -22.71 -7.45
N PRO A 475 -14.59 -23.17 -7.75
CA PRO A 475 -15.56 -23.34 -6.68
C PRO A 475 -14.95 -24.33 -5.69
N LEU A 476 -14.73 -23.90 -4.46
CA LEU A 476 -14.46 -24.81 -3.36
C LEU A 476 -15.70 -25.71 -3.23
N VAL A 477 -15.49 -27.02 -3.35
CA VAL A 477 -16.52 -28.05 -3.14
C VAL A 477 -16.81 -28.16 -1.65
#